data_AF-L2GL30-F1
#
_entry.id   AF-L2GL30-F1
#
_cell.length_a   1.000
_cell.length_b   1.000
_cell.length_c   1.000
_cell.angle_alpha   90.00
_cell.angle_beta   90.00
_cell.angle_gamma   90.00
#
_symmetry.space_group_name_H-M   'P 1'
#
loop_
_entity.id
_entity.type
_entity.pdbx_description
1 polymer ?
#
loop_
_entity_poly.entity_id
_entity_poly.type
_entity_poly.pdbx_seq_one_letter_code
_entity_poly.pdbx_strand_id
1 'polypeptide(L)' 'MRDLFVILFASSIVIACILALNIATSDKKTKHRQEYRIGITGALLFMFISWLVVYIANIHPFVNPEFKKEKRPDFYR' A
#
# COMPACT_ATOMS: atom_id res chain seq x y z
N MET A 1 -17.61 6.43 -4.65
CA MET A 1 -17.05 7.79 -4.46
C MET A 1 -15.93 7.80 -3.42
N ARG A 2 -16.16 7.32 -2.18
CA ARG A 2 -15.11 7.25 -1.14
C ARG A 2 -13.86 6.47 -1.58
N ASP A 3 -14.02 5.29 -2.18
CA ASP A 3 -12.88 4.44 -2.57
C ASP A 3 -12.02 5.08 -3.67
N LEU A 4 -12.65 5.81 -4.60
CA LEU A 4 -11.95 6.62 -5.59
C LEU A 4 -11.09 7.70 -4.93
N PHE A 5 -11.61 8.40 -3.91
CA PHE A 5 -10.82 9.38 -3.15
C PHE A 5 -9.65 8.73 -2.41
N VAL A 6 -9.86 7.56 -1.80
CA VAL A 6 -8.80 6.81 -1.11
C VAL A 6 -7.68 6.43 -2.08
N ILE A 7 -8.04 5.89 -3.25
CA ILE A 7 -7.07 5.49 -4.28
C ILE A 7 -6.32 6.70 -4.83
N LEU A 8 -7.02 7.80 -5.14
CA LEU A 8 -6.39 9.02 -5.65
C LEU A 8 -5.46 9.68 -4.63
N PHE A 9 -5.86 9.71 -3.35
CA PHE A 9 -5.02 10.24 -2.28
C PHE A 9 -3.80 9.36 -2.00
N ALA A 10 -3.96 8.05 -1.97
CA ALA A 10 -2.82 7.13 -1.82
C ALA A 10 -1.86 7.25 -3.02
N SER A 11 -2.39 7.40 -4.24
CA SER A 11 -1.58 7.59 -5.45
C SER A 11 -0.79 8.89 -5.41
N SER A 12 -1.39 10.00 -4.93
CA SER A 12 -0.71 11.29 -4.84
C SER A 12 0.43 11.28 -3.82
N ILE A 13 0.28 10.56 -2.70
CA ILE A 13 1.35 10.36 -1.71
C ILE A 13 2.53 9.60 -2.34
N VAL A 14 2.27 8.51 -3.06
CA VAL A 14 3.35 7.72 -3.69
C VAL A 14 4.10 8.55 -4.73
N ILE A 15 3.39 9.32 -5.55
CA ILE A 15 4.00 10.25 -6.51
C ILE A 15 4.86 11.29 -5.78
N ALA A 16 4.36 11.86 -4.68
CA ALA A 16 5.11 12.82 -3.87
C ALA A 16 6.39 12.20 -3.28
N CYS A 17 6.33 10.96 -2.79
CA CYS A 17 7.51 10.23 -2.31
C CYS A 17 8.55 10.00 -3.41
N ILE A 18 8.11 9.60 -4.61
CA ILE A 18 9.01 9.41 -5.76
C ILE A 18 9.66 10.74 -6.18
N LEU A 19 8.90 11.84 -6.19
CA LEU A 19 9.43 13.17 -6.48
C LEU A 19 10.43 13.62 -5.42
N ALA A 20 10.09 13.48 -4.14
CA ALA A 20 10.97 13.83 -3.02
C ALA A 20 12.28 13.04 -3.07
N LEU A 21 12.23 11.74 -3.39
CA LEU A 21 13.42 10.92 -3.60
C LEU A 21 14.25 11.40 -4.79
N ASN A 22 13.63 11.72 -5.92
CA ASN A 22 14.37 12.25 -7.07
C ASN A 22 15.10 13.55 -6.75
N ILE A 23 14.45 14.45 -5.99
CA ILE A 23 15.02 15.73 -5.54
C ILE A 23 16.16 15.48 -4.54
N ALA A 24 15.91 14.68 -3.48
CA ALA A 24 16.90 14.39 -2.44
C ALA A 24 18.14 13.67 -2.99
N THR A 25 17.96 12.87 -4.04
CA THR A 25 19.07 12.18 -4.71
C THR A 25 19.70 13.05 -5.80
N SER A 26 19.23 14.27 -6.07
CA SER A 26 19.76 15.14 -7.12
C SER A 26 21.15 15.69 -6.82
N ASP A 27 21.42 16.00 -5.55
CA ASP A 27 22.63 16.69 -5.11
C ASP A 27 23.83 15.75 -4.88
N LYS A 28 23.57 14.47 -4.59
CA LYS A 28 24.64 13.53 -4.21
C LYS A 28 25.34 12.95 -5.45
N LYS A 29 26.61 13.33 -5.65
CA LYS A 29 27.56 12.65 -6.58
C LYS A 29 27.93 11.26 -6.04
N THR A 30 27.00 10.31 -6.06
CA THR A 30 27.28 8.91 -5.72
C THR A 30 27.43 8.06 -6.97
N LYS A 31 28.50 7.26 -7.02
CA LYS A 31 28.86 6.38 -8.14
C LYS A 31 27.77 5.35 -8.50
N HIS A 32 26.91 5.01 -7.53
CA HIS A 32 25.78 4.05 -7.66
C HIS A 32 24.39 4.73 -7.61
N ARG A 33 24.32 6.04 -7.89
CA ARG A 33 23.07 6.83 -7.78
C ARG A 33 21.89 6.24 -8.55
N GLN A 34 22.13 5.79 -9.78
CA GLN A 34 21.07 5.26 -10.64
C GLN A 34 20.52 3.93 -10.11
N GLU A 35 21.39 3.03 -9.65
CA GLU A 35 21.00 1.74 -9.08
C GLU A 35 20.14 1.92 -7.82
N TYR A 36 20.56 2.82 -6.92
CA TYR A 36 19.81 3.12 -5.70
C TYR A 36 18.45 3.77 -6.01
N ARG A 37 18.42 4.69 -6.98
CA ARG A 37 17.18 5.36 -7.39
C ARG A 37 16.19 4.39 -8.01
N ILE A 38 16.65 3.49 -8.88
CA ILE A 38 15.82 2.46 -9.51
C ILE A 38 15.35 1.45 -8.47
N GLY A 39 16.23 1.00 -7.58
CA GLY A 39 15.90 0.05 -6.52
C GLY A 39 14.82 0.59 -5.58
N ILE A 40 14.97 1.82 -5.07
CA ILE A 40 13.98 2.41 -4.16
C ILE A 40 12.67 2.74 -4.89
N THR A 41 12.74 3.32 -6.09
CA THR A 41 11.53 3.64 -6.85
C THR A 41 10.75 2.37 -7.18
N GLY A 42 11.45 1.31 -7.60
CA GLY A 42 10.85 0.00 -7.85
C GLY A 42 10.21 -0.61 -6.61
N ALA A 43 10.90 -0.55 -5.45
CA ALA A 43 10.35 -1.05 -4.20
C ALA A 43 9.08 -0.29 -3.75
N LEU A 44 9.07 1.04 -3.88
CA LEU A 44 7.91 1.88 -3.56
C LEU A 44 6.71 1.57 -4.47
N LEU A 45 6.95 1.43 -5.78
CA LEU A 45 5.91 1.06 -6.73
C LEU A 45 5.37 -0.34 -6.45
N PHE A 46 6.25 -1.32 -6.19
CA PHE A 46 5.83 -2.68 -5.88
C PHE A 46 4.99 -2.75 -4.61
N MET A 47 5.42 -2.05 -3.55
CA MET A 47 4.66 -1.93 -2.30
C MET A 47 3.27 -1.32 -2.54
N PHE A 48 3.19 -0.25 -3.33
CA PHE A 48 1.91 0.39 -3.64
C PHE A 48 0.99 -0.51 -4.45
N ILE A 49 1.49 -1.16 -5.50
CA ILE A 49 0.69 -2.08 -6.33
C ILE A 49 0.20 -3.27 -5.49
N SER A 50 1.07 -3.85 -4.66
CA SER A 50 0.70 -4.93 -3.75
C SER A 50 -0.45 -4.52 -2.81
N TRP A 51 -0.35 -3.34 -2.21
CA TRP A 51 -1.41 -2.78 -1.37
C TRP A 51 -2.70 -2.51 -2.16
N LEU A 52 -2.60 -1.95 -3.36
CA LEU A 52 -3.74 -1.61 -4.21
C LEU A 52 -4.55 -2.87 -4.58
N VAL A 53 -3.88 -3.97 -4.91
CA VAL A 53 -4.54 -5.25 -5.23
C VAL A 53 -5.34 -5.76 -4.03
N VAL A 54 -4.73 -5.77 -2.84
CA VAL A 54 -5.41 -6.19 -1.61
C VAL A 54 -6.58 -5.26 -1.29
N TYR A 55 -6.40 -3.95 -1.46
CA TYR A 55 -7.46 -2.97 -1.24
C TYR A 55 -8.66 -3.24 -2.16
N ILE A 56 -8.42 -3.36 -3.48
CA ILE A 56 -9.47 -3.61 -4.47
C ILE A 56 -10.20 -4.93 -4.21
N ALA A 57 -9.45 -5.99 -3.86
CA ALA A 57 -10.03 -7.30 -3.54
C ALA A 57 -11.03 -7.24 -2.37
N ASN A 58 -10.88 -6.26 -1.47
CA ASN A 58 -11.76 -6.08 -0.31
C ASN A 58 -12.88 -5.04 -0.52
N ILE A 59 -12.93 -4.31 -1.64
CA ILE A 59 -13.99 -3.30 -1.89
C ILE A 59 -15.35 -3.96 -2.01
N HIS A 60 -15.43 -5.05 -2.79
CA HIS A 60 -16.63 -5.86 -2.97
C HIS A 60 -16.26 -7.33 -2.80
N PRO A 61 -16.20 -7.82 -1.55
CA PRO A 61 -15.86 -9.22 -1.30
C PRO A 61 -16.93 -10.13 -1.91
N PHE A 62 -16.49 -11.09 -2.71
CA PHE A 62 -17.37 -12.12 -3.28
C PHE A 62 -17.94 -13.06 -2.20
N VAL A 63 -17.22 -13.22 -1.09
CA VAL A 63 -17.60 -14.05 0.05
C VAL A 63 -17.61 -13.16 1.30
N ASN A 64 -18.76 -13.08 1.96
CA ASN A 64 -18.86 -12.37 3.23
C ASN A 64 -18.26 -13.22 4.34
N PRO A 65 -17.56 -12.61 5.33
CA PRO A 65 -17.02 -13.36 6.45
C PRO A 65 -18.16 -13.97 7.28
N GLU A 66 -18.19 -15.29 7.37
CA GLU A 66 -19.09 -16.01 8.28
C GLU A 66 -18.51 -15.99 9.70
N PHE A 67 -18.99 -15.08 10.54
CA PHE A 67 -18.68 -15.11 11.96
C PHE A 67 -19.46 -16.27 12.60
N LYS A 68 -18.84 -17.45 12.70
CA LYS A 68 -19.33 -18.50 13.58
C LYS A 68 -19.36 -17.93 14.99
N LYS A 69 -20.56 -17.67 15.52
CA LYS A 69 -20.75 -17.40 16.95
C LYS A 69 -20.32 -18.67 17.69
N GLU A 70 -19.07 -18.72 18.11
CA GLU A 70 -18.60 -19.72 19.05
C GLU A 70 -19.43 -19.53 20.32
N LYS A 71 -20.39 -20.43 20.55
CA LYS A 71 -21.10 -20.50 21.83
C LYS A 71 -20.02 -20.78 22.86
N ARG A 72 -19.62 -19.75 23.63
CA ARG A 72 -18.85 -19.98 24.84
C ARG A 72 -19.62 -21.03 25.65
N PRO A 73 -19.01 -22.16 26.01
CA PRO A 73 -19.67 -23.08 26.92
C PRO A 73 -19.93 -22.30 28.21
N ASP A 74 -21.21 -22.19 28.59
CA ASP A 74 -21.66 -21.52 29.80
C ASP A 74 -21.04 -22.26 31.00
N PHE A 75 -19.86 -21.82 31.44
CA PHE A 75 -19.10 -22.39 32.56
C PHE A 75 -19.66 -22.00 33.94
N TYR A 76 -20.93 -21.62 34.03
CA TYR A 76 -21.59 -21.25 35.28
C TYR A 76 -23.04 -21.76 35.29
N ARG A 77 -23.21 -23.07 35.51
CA ARG A 77 -24.41 -23.67 36.11
C ARG A 77 -24.00 -24.76 37.08
#